data_AF-A0A2G5B5J6-F1
#
_entry.id   AF-A0A2G5B5J6-F1
#
_cell.length_a   1.000
_cell.length_b   1.000
_cell.length_c   1.000
_cell.angle_alpha   90.00
_cell.angle_beta   90.00
_cell.angle_gamma   90.00
#
_symmetry.space_group_name_H-M   'P 1'
#
loop_
_entity.id
_entity.type
_entity.pdbx_description
1 polymer ?
#
loop_
_entity_poly.entity_id
_entity_poly.type
_entity_poly.pdbx_seq_one_letter_code
_entity_poly.pdbx_strand_id
1 'polypeptide(L)'
;MHPALADHLNPGCVELAEKLTNCHAENRWAKFLGKCNALSEALNKCLGKEFEVRRKRQMIESRARWARIEARWHEMDMDDKEHAEFERAQRERKQEN
;
A
#
# COMPACT_ATOMS: atom_id res chain seq x y z
N MET A 1 -3.33 -25.23 -2.75
CA MET A 1 -2.22 -25.00 -1.80
C MET A 1 -1.83 -23.55 -1.90
N HIS A 2 -2.03 -22.75 -0.86
CA HIS A 2 -1.45 -21.41 -0.79
C HIS A 2 0.03 -21.55 -0.37
N PRO A 3 0.95 -20.74 -0.89
CA PRO A 3 2.32 -20.69 -0.36
C PRO A 3 2.32 -20.38 1.15
N ALA A 4 3.40 -20.70 1.85
CA ALA A 4 3.52 -20.38 3.28
C ALA A 4 3.19 -18.90 3.49
N LEU A 5 2.25 -18.62 4.39
CA LEU A 5 1.92 -17.26 4.75
C LEU A 5 3.17 -16.62 5.34
N ALA A 6 3.39 -15.36 4.99
CA ALA A 6 4.30 -14.56 5.76
C ALA A 6 3.60 -14.22 7.08
N ASP A 7 3.89 -14.96 8.14
CA ASP A 7 3.22 -14.81 9.45
C ASP A 7 3.37 -13.40 10.01
N HIS A 8 4.51 -12.75 9.76
CA HIS A 8 4.77 -11.36 10.13
C HIS A 8 3.84 -10.35 9.43
N LEU A 9 3.27 -10.70 8.27
CA LEU A 9 2.37 -9.84 7.49
C LEU A 9 0.90 -10.02 7.90
N ASN A 10 0.56 -11.12 8.58
CA ASN A 10 -0.83 -11.51 8.89
C ASN A 10 -0.97 -12.09 10.31
N PRO A 11 -0.53 -11.37 11.36
CA PRO A 11 -0.42 -11.92 12.70
C PRO A 11 -1.77 -12.37 13.29
N GLY A 12 -2.90 -11.80 12.86
CA GLY A 12 -4.23 -12.16 13.35
C GLY A 12 -4.80 -13.45 12.74
N CYS A 13 -4.18 -13.98 11.68
CA CYS A 13 -4.68 -15.14 10.95
C CYS A 13 -3.82 -16.41 11.11
N VAL A 14 -2.74 -16.34 11.91
CA VAL A 14 -1.78 -17.45 12.09
C VAL A 14 -2.46 -18.71 12.60
N GLU A 15 -3.31 -18.61 13.63
CA GLU A 15 -4.01 -19.79 14.18
C GLU A 15 -4.91 -20.49 13.14
N LEU A 16 -5.55 -19.74 12.25
CA LEU A 16 -6.38 -20.30 11.18
C LEU A 16 -5.52 -20.98 10.11
N ALA A 17 -4.36 -20.41 9.82
CA ALA A 17 -3.39 -20.98 8.89
C ALA A 17 -2.81 -22.30 9.43
N GLU A 18 -2.48 -22.37 10.73
CA GLU A 18 -2.04 -23.58 11.40
C GLU A 18 -3.13 -24.66 11.39
N LYS A 19 -4.37 -24.30 11.74
CA LYS A 19 -5.52 -25.24 11.69
C LYS A 19 -5.74 -25.80 10.28
N LEU A 20 -5.66 -24.95 9.25
CA LEU A 20 -5.77 -25.39 7.86
C LEU A 20 -4.61 -26.32 7.46
N THR A 21 -3.41 -26.01 7.91
CA THR A 21 -2.20 -26.82 7.66
C THR A 21 -2.32 -28.20 8.30
N ASN A 22 -2.78 -28.27 9.56
CA ASN A 22 -3.04 -29.52 10.26
C ASN A 22 -4.14 -30.33 9.55
N CYS A 23 -5.23 -29.69 9.13
CA CYS A 23 -6.28 -30.36 8.35
C CYS A 23 -5.73 -30.97 7.05
N HIS A 24 -4.86 -30.26 6.31
CA HIS A 24 -4.23 -30.78 5.11
C HIS A 24 -3.22 -31.92 5.37
N ALA A 25 -2.55 -31.91 6.54
CA ALA A 25 -1.61 -32.95 6.95
C ALA A 25 -2.35 -34.26 7.31
N GLU A 26 -3.46 -34.16 8.02
CA GLU A 26 -4.32 -35.29 8.42
C GLU A 26 -5.11 -35.85 7.23
N ASN A 27 -5.54 -34.98 6.31
CA ASN A 27 -6.45 -35.33 5.21
C ASN A 27 -5.75 -35.25 3.84
N ARG A 28 -4.62 -35.95 3.67
CA ARG A 28 -3.76 -35.83 2.47
C ARG A 28 -4.49 -35.98 1.13
N TRP A 29 -5.50 -36.84 1.06
CA TRP A 29 -6.33 -37.05 -0.14
C TRP A 29 -7.65 -36.28 -0.08
N ALA A 30 -8.35 -36.35 1.06
CA ALA A 30 -9.67 -35.73 1.23
C ALA A 30 -9.63 -34.18 1.20
N LYS A 31 -8.46 -33.55 1.42
CA LYS A 31 -8.29 -32.11 1.22
C LYS A 31 -8.62 -31.66 -0.21
N PHE A 32 -8.37 -32.50 -1.21
CA PHE A 32 -8.71 -32.20 -2.61
C PHE A 32 -10.20 -32.39 -2.91
N LEU A 33 -10.91 -33.11 -2.05
CA LEU A 33 -12.36 -33.29 -2.12
C LEU A 33 -13.13 -32.25 -1.30
N GLY A 34 -12.44 -31.23 -0.76
CA GLY A 34 -13.06 -30.12 -0.04
C GLY A 34 -13.24 -30.34 1.47
N LYS A 35 -12.65 -31.39 2.05
CA LYS A 35 -12.75 -31.69 3.50
C LYS A 35 -12.34 -30.52 4.41
N CYS A 36 -11.42 -29.67 3.95
CA CYS A 36 -10.89 -28.53 4.71
C CYS A 36 -11.45 -27.16 4.25
N ASN A 37 -12.51 -27.13 3.42
CA ASN A 37 -12.99 -25.88 2.82
C ASN A 37 -13.51 -24.87 3.85
N ALA A 38 -14.13 -25.31 4.94
CA ALA A 38 -14.60 -24.40 5.99
C ALA A 38 -13.44 -23.62 6.65
N LEU A 39 -12.32 -24.29 6.92
CA LEU A 39 -11.11 -23.65 7.45
C LEU A 39 -10.47 -22.73 6.41
N SER A 40 -10.45 -23.15 5.14
CA SER A 40 -9.96 -22.33 4.02
C SER A 40 -10.77 -21.04 3.88
N GLU A 41 -12.10 -21.12 3.94
CA GLU A 41 -12.98 -19.97 3.85
C GLU A 41 -12.82 -19.03 5.06
N ALA A 42 -12.69 -19.58 6.26
CA ALA A 42 -12.42 -18.80 7.47
C ALA A 42 -11.09 -18.05 7.37
N LEU A 43 -10.03 -18.72 6.90
CA LEU A 43 -8.72 -18.10 6.69
C LEU A 43 -8.79 -16.99 5.64
N ASN A 44 -9.46 -17.23 4.51
CA ASN A 44 -9.64 -16.22 3.46
C ASN A 44 -10.40 -14.99 3.96
N LYS A 45 -11.44 -15.18 4.78
CA LYS A 45 -12.17 -14.07 5.41
C LYS A 45 -11.28 -13.27 6.36
N CYS A 46 -10.41 -13.94 7.12
CA CYS A 46 -9.46 -13.28 8.00
C CYS A 46 -8.46 -12.43 7.21
N LEU A 47 -7.82 -13.02 6.19
CA LEU A 47 -6.83 -12.34 5.35
C LEU A 47 -7.45 -11.18 4.55
N GLY A 48 -8.69 -11.34 4.09
CA GLY A 48 -9.42 -10.26 3.43
C GLY A 48 -9.58 -9.03 4.32
N LYS A 49 -9.91 -9.22 5.60
CA LYS A 49 -10.03 -8.11 6.56
C LYS A 49 -8.69 -7.41 6.80
N GLU A 50 -7.62 -8.17 7.05
CA GLU A 50 -6.29 -7.58 7.26
C GLU A 50 -5.80 -6.85 6.00
N PHE A 51 -6.04 -7.43 4.82
CA PHE A 51 -5.74 -6.80 3.55
C PHE A 51 -6.48 -5.48 3.36
N GLU A 52 -7.78 -5.42 3.68
CA GLU A 52 -8.55 -4.17 3.59
C GLU A 52 -8.01 -3.08 4.51
N VAL A 53 -7.66 -3.42 5.75
CA VAL A 53 -7.04 -2.48 6.70
C VAL A 53 -5.71 -1.97 6.14
N ARG A 54 -4.84 -2.87 5.68
CA ARG A 54 -3.54 -2.51 5.09
C ARG A 54 -3.71 -1.68 3.82
N ARG A 55 -4.69 -1.99 2.97
CA ARG A 55 -5.01 -1.25 1.75
C ARG A 55 -5.44 0.18 2.06
N LYS A 56 -6.35 0.36 3.04
CA LYS A 56 -6.81 1.70 3.47
C LYS A 56 -5.65 2.54 3.99
N ARG A 57 -4.79 1.96 4.84
CA ARG A 57 -3.59 2.64 5.36
C ARG A 57 -2.65 3.07 4.22
N GLN A 58 -2.31 2.16 3.33
CA GLN A 58 -1.43 2.46 2.20
C GLN A 58 -2.03 3.53 1.27
N MET A 59 -3.34 3.53 1.08
CA MET A 59 -4.03 4.54 0.27
C MET A 59 -3.87 5.95 0.88
N ILE A 60 -4.06 6.09 2.19
CA ILE A 60 -3.89 7.35 2.92
C ILE A 60 -2.44 7.83 2.83
N GLU A 61 -1.49 6.93 3.12
CA GLU A 61 -0.07 7.26 3.05
C GLU A 61 0.37 7.62 1.63
N SER A 62 -0.14 6.92 0.62
CA SER A 62 0.12 7.23 -0.79
C SER A 62 -0.38 8.63 -1.14
N ARG A 63 -1.65 8.95 -0.81
CA ARG A 63 -2.21 10.29 -1.03
C ARG A 63 -1.40 11.39 -0.34
N ALA A 64 -1.00 11.16 0.92
CA ALA A 64 -0.18 12.11 1.66
C ALA A 64 1.21 12.30 1.02
N ARG A 65 1.83 11.23 0.52
CA ARG A 65 3.09 11.30 -0.23
C ARG A 65 2.93 12.10 -1.52
N TRP A 66 1.89 11.81 -2.31
CA TRP A 66 1.62 12.53 -3.55
C TRP A 66 1.35 14.02 -3.33
N ALA A 67 0.56 14.38 -2.31
CA ALA A 67 0.32 15.78 -1.97
C ALA A 67 1.60 16.54 -1.60
N ARG A 68 2.54 15.91 -0.89
CA ARG A 68 3.84 16.52 -0.56
C ARG A 68 4.72 16.70 -1.79
N ILE A 69 4.69 15.72 -2.69
CA ILE A 69 5.44 15.78 -3.94
C ILE A 69 4.88 16.94 -4.78
N GLU A 70 3.56 16.97 -4.99
CA GLU A 70 2.88 18.02 -5.75
C GLU A 70 3.13 19.42 -5.18
N ALA A 71 3.05 19.60 -3.86
CA ALA A 71 3.36 20.87 -3.22
C ALA A 71 4.81 21.33 -3.48
N ARG A 72 5.77 20.40 -3.47
CA ARG A 72 7.18 20.70 -3.78
C ARG A 72 7.38 21.07 -5.25
N TRP A 73 6.71 20.39 -6.18
CA TRP A 73 6.76 20.77 -7.59
C TRP A 73 6.18 22.17 -7.81
N HIS A 74 5.05 22.48 -7.16
CA HIS A 74 4.45 23.81 -7.24
C HIS A 74 5.37 24.88 -6.65
N GLU A 75 6.00 24.63 -5.50
CA GLU A 75 6.98 25.55 -4.89
C GLU A 75 8.14 25.85 -5.87
N MET A 76 8.73 24.81 -6.46
CA MET A 76 9.79 24.97 -7.47
C MET A 76 9.33 25.77 -8.70
N ASP A 77 8.13 25.49 -9.21
CA ASP A 77 7.56 26.22 -10.36
C ASP A 77 7.28 27.71 -10.04
N MET A 78 6.96 28.03 -8.78
CA MET A 78 6.76 29.42 -8.34
C MET A 78 8.08 30.15 -8.18
N ASP A 79 9.07 29.53 -7.54
CA ASP A 79 10.42 30.08 -7.40
C ASP A 79 11.02 30.41 -8.79
N ASP A 80 10.89 29.50 -9.77
CA ASP A 80 11.36 29.72 -11.14
C ASP A 80 10.68 30.93 -11.81
N LYS A 81 9.38 31.13 -11.57
CA LYS A 81 8.63 32.29 -12.08
C LYS A 81 9.07 33.58 -11.42
N GLU A 82 9.22 33.59 -10.09
CA GLU A 82 9.68 34.75 -9.32
C GLU A 82 11.08 35.19 -9.76
N HIS A 83 11.99 34.23 -9.95
CA HIS A 83 13.31 34.49 -10.51
C HIS A 83 13.24 35.11 -11.92
N ALA A 84 12.40 34.57 -12.80
CA ALA A 84 12.23 35.10 -14.16
C ALA A 84 11.62 36.51 -14.18
N GLU A 85 10.72 36.83 -13.24
CA GLU A 85 10.14 38.16 -13.08
C GLU A 85 11.16 39.17 -12.55
N PHE A 86 11.94 38.79 -11.53
CA PHE A 86 13.03 39.61 -11.00
C PHE A 86 14.04 39.97 -12.09
N GLU A 87 14.47 39.00 -12.89
CA GLU A 87 15.39 39.20 -14.01
C GLU A 87 14.82 40.16 -15.06
N ARG A 88 13.52 40.08 -15.38
CA ARG A 88 12.86 41.03 -16.29
C ARG A 88 12.88 42.45 -15.73
N ALA A 89 12.47 42.63 -14.47
CA ALA A 89 12.43 43.93 -13.83
C ALA A 89 13.83 44.58 -13.72
N GLN A 90 14.89 43.79 -13.51
CA GLN A 90 16.27 44.28 -13.53
C GLN A 90 16.70 44.76 -14.91
N ARG A 91 16.28 44.05 -15.98
CA ARG A 91 16.59 44.45 -17.36
C ARG A 91 15.90 45.75 -17.73
N GLU A 92 14.64 45.92 -17.34
CA GLU A 92 13.87 47.16 -17.57
C GLU A 92 14.54 48.36 -16.88
N ARG A 93 14.89 48.25 -15.59
CA ARG A 93 15.61 49.31 -14.85
C ARG A 93 16.97 49.69 -15.44
N LYS A 94 17.65 48.74 -16.09
CA LYS A 94 18.91 48.99 -16.80
C LYS A 94 18.70 49.67 -18.15
N GLN A 95 17.52 49.59 -18.74
CA GLN A 95 17.18 50.28 -20.00
C GLN A 95 16.72 51.72 -19.76
N GLU A 96 16.23 52.03 -18.55
CA GLU A 96 15.74 53.36 -18.16
C GLU A 96 16.84 54.30 -17.60
N ASN A 97 18.03 53.78 -17.28
CA ASN A 97 19.21 54.54 -16.83
C ASN A 97 20.28 54.59 -17.92
#